data_AF-X6HPU4-F1
#
_entry.id   AF-X6HPU4-F1
#
_cell.length_a   1.000
_cell.length_b   1.000
_cell.length_c   1.000
_cell.angle_alpha   90.00
_cell.angle_beta   90.00
_cell.angle_gamma   90.00
#
_symmetry.space_group_name_H-M   'P 1'
#
loop_
_entity.id
_entity.type
_entity.pdbx_description
1 polymer ?
#
loop_
_entity_poly.entity_id
_entity_poly.type
_entity_poly.pdbx_seq_one_letter_code
_entity_poly.pdbx_strand_id
1 'polypeptide(L)'
;MKNIQIIDGALNATFSVFEATEEEYAAIFPDGRDMELAEDLFERLGEDEAGRVLAPLWGRPILKRDVLGIHGTLFYNNEYRRRHIPQSKREVDWDDGSINQAQRELFSRHR
;
A
#
# COMPACT_ATOMS: atom_id res chain seq x y z
N MET A 1 -4.11 13.51 6.64
CA MET A 1 -3.39 12.30 7.10
C MET A 1 -4.03 11.12 6.40
N LYS A 2 -3.20 10.21 5.90
CA LYS A 2 -3.59 8.99 5.20
C LYS A 2 -3.13 7.78 6.00
N ASN A 3 -3.99 6.77 6.06
CA ASN A 3 -3.70 5.53 6.76
C ASN A 3 -3.13 4.50 5.79
N ILE A 4 -1.93 4.01 6.08
CA ILE A 4 -1.24 3.00 5.28
C ILE A 4 -1.21 1.70 6.06
N GLN A 5 -1.74 0.63 5.47
CA GLN A 5 -1.53 -0.70 5.99
C GLN A 5 -0.15 -1.22 5.54
N ILE A 6 0.64 -1.72 6.48
CA ILE A 6 1.91 -2.36 6.19
C ILE A 6 1.78 -3.88 6.32
N ILE A 7 2.13 -4.58 5.25
CA ILE A 7 2.21 -6.05 5.22
C ILE A 7 3.68 -6.41 5.08
N ASP A 8 4.29 -6.88 6.17
CA ASP A 8 5.65 -7.39 6.15
C ASP A 8 5.69 -8.90 5.85
N GLY A 9 6.90 -9.42 5.61
CA GLY A 9 7.14 -10.84 5.36
C GLY A 9 7.10 -11.73 6.61
N ALA A 10 6.84 -11.18 7.80
CA ALA A 10 6.80 -11.97 9.02
C ALA A 10 5.51 -12.81 9.10
N LEU A 11 5.63 -14.00 9.68
CA LEU A 11 4.51 -14.95 9.84
C LEU A 11 3.48 -14.51 10.89
N ASN A 12 3.74 -13.41 11.60
CA ASN A 12 2.92 -12.95 12.72
C ASN A 12 1.61 -12.26 12.29
N ALA A 13 1.44 -11.98 10.99
CA ALA A 13 0.22 -11.40 10.42
C ALA A 13 -0.28 -10.11 11.13
N THR A 14 0.64 -9.29 11.63
CA THR A 14 0.28 -8.08 12.41
C THR A 14 -0.46 -7.03 11.58
N PHE A 15 -0.14 -6.94 10.29
CA PHE A 15 -0.77 -6.06 9.28
C PHE A 15 -1.04 -4.64 9.82
N SER A 16 -0.05 -4.07 10.51
CA SER A 16 -0.14 -2.81 11.26
C SER A 16 -0.53 -1.63 10.36
N VAL A 17 -1.11 -0.59 10.96
CA VAL A 17 -1.53 0.62 10.23
C VAL A 17 -0.78 1.81 10.79
N PHE A 18 -0.27 2.65 9.90
CA PHE A 18 0.49 3.86 10.23
C PHE A 18 -0.10 5.07 9.52
N GLU A 19 0.03 6.23 10.13
CA GLU A 19 -0.40 7.49 9.55
C GLU A 19 0.75 8.15 8.77
N ALA A 20 0.45 8.59 7.56
CA ALA A 20 1.31 9.39 6.69
C ALA A 20 0.70 10.78 6.46
N THR A 21 1.55 11.79 6.25
CA THR A 21 1.11 13.07 5.69
C THR A 21 0.68 12.89 4.24
N GLU A 22 0.03 13.90 3.66
CA GLU A 22 -0.37 13.83 2.26
C GLU A 22 0.85 13.75 1.33
N GLU A 23 1.94 14.44 1.67
CA GLU A 23 3.20 14.44 0.91
C GLU A 23 3.91 13.09 0.96
N GLU A 24 4.03 12.51 2.16
CA GLU A 24 4.59 11.17 2.33
C GLU A 24 3.75 10.12 1.59
N TYR A 25 2.43 10.20 1.71
CA TYR A 25 1.52 9.30 1.00
C TYR A 25 1.69 9.44 -0.52
N ALA A 26 1.73 10.66 -1.06
CA ALA A 26 1.91 10.90 -2.49
C ALA A 26 3.28 10.43 -3.00
N ALA A 27 4.32 10.49 -2.17
CA ALA A 27 5.65 9.97 -2.53
C ALA A 27 5.67 8.44 -2.60
N ILE A 28 4.96 7.76 -1.68
CA ILE A 28 4.83 6.31 -1.65
C ILE A 28 3.92 5.82 -2.79
N PHE A 29 2.76 6.47 -2.97
CA PHE A 29 1.71 6.06 -3.90
C PHE A 29 1.41 7.13 -4.98
N PRO A 30 2.32 7.39 -5.92
CA PRO A 30 2.07 8.37 -6.97
C PRO A 30 1.09 7.86 -8.03
N ASP A 31 0.56 8.78 -8.84
CA ASP A 31 -0.28 8.47 -10.03
C ASP A 31 -1.58 7.71 -9.73
N GLY A 32 -2.13 7.90 -8.53
CA GLY A 32 -3.39 7.28 -8.12
C GLY A 32 -3.30 5.79 -7.79
N ARG A 33 -2.09 5.26 -7.60
CA ARG A 33 -1.91 3.93 -7.01
C ARG A 33 -2.31 3.93 -5.54
N ASP A 34 -2.65 2.76 -5.03
CA ASP A 34 -3.02 2.52 -3.63
C ASP A 34 -2.29 1.29 -3.06
N MET A 35 -1.45 0.64 -3.88
CA MET A 35 -0.54 -0.41 -3.48
C MET A 35 0.89 -0.04 -3.86
N GLU A 36 1.86 -0.50 -3.07
CA GLU A 36 3.28 -0.34 -3.40
C GLU A 36 4.11 -1.49 -2.79
N LEU A 37 5.13 -1.94 -3.52
CA LEU A 37 6.18 -2.79 -2.95
C LEU A 37 7.28 -1.88 -2.44
N ALA A 38 7.75 -2.10 -1.21
CA ALA A 38 8.83 -1.30 -0.65
C ALA A 38 10.07 -1.35 -1.55
N GLU A 39 10.36 -2.51 -2.14
CA GLU A 39 11.46 -2.72 -3.07
C GLU A 39 11.32 -1.83 -4.32
N ASP A 40 10.13 -1.75 -4.92
CA ASP A 40 9.86 -0.87 -6.07
C ASP A 40 9.94 0.62 -5.68
N LEU A 41 9.57 0.98 -4.45
CA LEU A 41 9.72 2.33 -3.90
C LEU A 41 11.20 2.70 -3.76
N PHE A 42 12.01 1.80 -3.19
CA PHE A 42 13.46 1.99 -3.04
C PHE A 42 14.15 2.07 -4.41
N GLU A 43 13.76 1.23 -5.38
CA GLU A 43 14.27 1.31 -6.76
C GLU A 43 13.93 2.66 -7.42
N ARG A 44 12.72 3.18 -7.19
CA ARG A 44 12.24 4.43 -7.80
C ARG A 44 12.85 5.69 -7.18
N LEU A 45 12.94 5.75 -5.85
CA LEU A 45 13.37 6.96 -5.14
C LEU A 45 14.85 6.94 -4.73
N GLY A 46 15.46 5.75 -4.66
CA GLY A 46 16.76 5.54 -4.03
C GLY A 46 16.66 5.40 -2.51
N GLU A 47 17.69 4.82 -1.90
CA GLU A 47 17.72 4.51 -0.46
C GLU A 47 17.53 5.74 0.44
N ASP A 48 18.22 6.84 0.13
CA ASP A 48 18.20 8.05 0.96
C ASP A 48 16.81 8.73 0.99
N GLU A 49 16.17 8.85 -0.18
CA GLU A 49 14.86 9.48 -0.31
C GLU A 49 13.78 8.58 0.29
N ALA A 50 13.77 7.30 -0.07
CA ALA A 50 12.81 6.34 0.48
C ALA A 50 12.95 6.24 2.01
N GLY A 51 14.17 6.22 2.54
CA GLY A 51 14.43 6.25 3.97
C GLY A 51 13.87 7.51 4.65
N ARG A 52 14.03 8.68 4.02
CA ARG A 52 13.48 9.95 4.53
C ARG A 52 11.95 9.98 4.56
N VAL A 53 11.32 9.42 3.52
CA VAL A 53 9.86 9.31 3.43
C VAL A 53 9.32 8.31 4.46
N LEU A 54 9.96 7.15 4.62
CA LEU A 54 9.45 6.04 5.44
C LEU A 54 9.78 6.18 6.93
N ALA A 55 10.92 6.77 7.30
CA ALA A 55 11.36 6.83 8.70
C ALA A 55 10.32 7.49 9.64
N PRO A 56 9.66 8.60 9.27
CA PRO A 56 8.65 9.22 10.12
C PRO A 56 7.39 8.36 10.34
N LEU A 57 7.01 7.49 9.39
CA LEU A 57 5.81 6.66 9.49
C LEU A 57 5.87 5.74 10.72
N TRP A 58 7.04 5.18 11.02
CA TRP A 58 7.23 4.27 12.16
C TRP A 58 6.91 4.91 13.51
N GLY A 59 6.93 6.25 13.61
CA GLY A 59 6.56 7.00 14.80
C GLY A 59 5.06 7.27 14.94
N ARG A 60 4.22 6.85 13.98
CA ARG A 60 2.78 7.15 13.94
C ARG A 60 1.91 5.90 13.73
N PRO A 61 2.02 4.86 14.58
CA PRO A 61 1.08 3.74 14.53
C PRO A 61 -0.32 4.17 14.99
N ILE A 62 -1.36 3.61 14.38
CA ILE A 62 -2.76 3.84 14.75
C ILE A 62 -3.50 2.52 14.94
N LEU A 63 -4.41 2.47 15.93
CA LEU A 63 -5.24 1.29 16.15
C LEU A 63 -6.26 1.16 15.02
N LYS A 64 -6.45 -0.07 14.52
CA LYS A 64 -7.40 -0.34 13.41
C LYS A 64 -8.81 0.14 13.68
N ARG A 65 -9.25 0.16 14.94
CA ARG A 65 -10.59 0.61 15.35
C ARG A 65 -10.77 2.12 15.25
N ASP A 66 -9.67 2.86 15.24
CA ASP A 66 -9.64 4.33 15.18
C ASP A 66 -9.36 4.82 13.75
N VAL A 67 -9.08 3.90 12.83
CA VAL A 67 -8.81 4.19 11.41
C VAL A 67 -10.11 4.54 10.69
N LEU A 68 -10.13 5.71 10.04
CA LEU A 68 -11.16 6.09 9.08
C LEU A 68 -10.66 5.78 7.66
N GLY A 69 -10.80 4.52 7.25
CA GLY A 69 -10.39 4.01 5.94
C GLY A 69 -8.90 3.68 5.83
N ILE A 70 -8.58 2.63 5.07
CA ILE A 70 -7.22 2.31 4.62
C ILE A 70 -7.07 2.94 3.24
N HIS A 71 -6.07 3.79 3.09
CA HIS A 71 -5.88 4.57 1.86
C HIS A 71 -4.90 3.89 0.92
N GLY A 72 -3.88 3.20 1.47
CA GLY A 72 -2.98 2.38 0.68
C GLY A 72 -2.35 1.25 1.47
N THR A 73 -1.72 0.32 0.75
CA THR A 73 -1.05 -0.86 1.29
C THR A 73 0.40 -0.91 0.81
N LEU A 74 1.34 -0.89 1.76
CA LEU A 74 2.77 -1.02 1.50
C LEU A 74 3.25 -2.43 1.90
N PHE A 75 3.83 -3.15 0.95
CA PHE A 75 4.33 -4.51 1.15
C PHE A 75 5.84 -4.51 1.34
N TYR A 76 6.35 -5.13 2.41
CA TYR A 76 7.79 -5.31 2.66
C TYR A 76 8.18 -6.77 2.56
N ASN A 77 9.34 -7.09 1.97
CA ASN A 77 9.85 -8.46 1.83
C ASN A 77 8.82 -9.40 1.18
N ASN A 78 8.07 -8.88 0.21
CA ASN A 78 6.92 -9.54 -0.39
C ASN A 78 7.03 -9.61 -1.93
N GLU A 79 8.25 -9.58 -2.47
CA GLU A 79 8.50 -9.62 -3.93
C GLU A 79 7.81 -10.80 -4.65
N TYR A 80 7.62 -11.93 -3.99
CA TYR A 80 6.91 -13.08 -4.55
C TYR A 80 5.45 -12.75 -4.94
N ARG A 81 4.85 -11.69 -4.35
CA ARG A 81 3.52 -11.16 -4.70
C ARG A 81 3.54 -10.22 -5.89
N ARG A 82 4.70 -9.74 -6.35
CA ARG A 82 4.83 -8.79 -7.47
C ARG A 82 4.09 -9.26 -8.73
N ARG A 83 4.15 -10.57 -9.02
CA ARG A 83 3.44 -11.18 -10.17
C ARG A 83 1.92 -11.30 -10.00
N HIS A 84 1.43 -11.12 -8.78
CA HIS A 84 0.02 -11.25 -8.43
C HIS A 84 -0.66 -9.89 -8.32
N ILE A 85 0.08 -8.83 -7.97
CA ILE A 85 -0.45 -7.46 -7.87
C ILE A 85 -0.60 -6.87 -9.29
N PRO A 86 -1.67 -6.10 -9.58
CA PRO A 86 -1.80 -5.38 -10.86
C PRO A 86 -0.60 -4.47 -11.12
N GLN A 87 -0.14 -4.39 -12.38
CA GLN A 87 1.01 -3.54 -12.74
C GLN A 87 0.78 -2.05 -12.45
N SER A 88 -0.46 -1.59 -12.55
CA SER A 88 -0.87 -0.22 -12.20
C SER A 88 -0.83 0.05 -10.70
N LYS A 89 -0.83 -1.01 -9.88
CA LYS A 89 -0.92 -0.95 -8.41
C LYS A 89 -2.13 -0.17 -7.88
N ARG A 90 -3.20 -0.13 -8.67
CA ARG A 90 -4.52 0.33 -8.23
C ARG A 90 -5.37 -0.88 -7.85
N GLU A 91 -6.12 -0.79 -6.76
CA GLU A 91 -6.95 -1.90 -6.29
C GLU A 91 -8.04 -2.26 -7.31
N VAL A 92 -8.56 -1.27 -8.02
CA VAL A 92 -9.64 -1.47 -9.00
C VAL A 92 -9.18 -2.27 -10.23
N ASP A 93 -7.88 -2.45 -10.41
CA ASP A 93 -7.29 -3.15 -11.56
C ASP A 93 -6.95 -4.62 -11.26
N TRP A 94 -7.40 -5.18 -10.13
CA TRP A 94 -7.29 -6.62 -9.89
C TRP A 94 -7.87 -7.45 -11.03
N ASP A 95 -7.18 -8.54 -11.38
CA ASP A 95 -7.70 -9.54 -12.32
C ASP A 95 -9.03 -10.10 -11.81
N ASP A 96 -10.04 -10.17 -12.70
CA ASP A 96 -11.39 -10.59 -12.34
C ASP A 96 -11.44 -12.01 -11.74
N GLY A 97 -10.51 -12.89 -12.13
CA GLY A 97 -10.36 -14.24 -11.58
C GLY A 97 -9.79 -14.26 -10.16
N SER A 98 -9.18 -13.17 -9.70
CA SER A 98 -8.60 -13.01 -8.36
C SER A 98 -9.55 -12.36 -7.35
N ILE A 99 -10.73 -11.92 -7.79
CA ILE A 99 -11.71 -11.20 -6.96
C ILE A 99 -13.11 -11.82 -7.06
N ASN A 100 -13.92 -11.59 -6.04
CA ASN A 100 -15.30 -12.08 -6.00
C ASN A 100 -16.25 -11.19 -6.83
N GLN A 101 -17.49 -11.66 -7.03
CA GLN A 101 -18.49 -10.95 -7.83
C GLN A 101 -18.79 -9.53 -7.32
N ALA A 102 -18.89 -9.33 -6.01
CA ALA A 102 -19.18 -8.01 -5.42
C ALA A 102 -18.04 -7.02 -5.69
N GLN A 103 -16.79 -7.47 -5.62
CA GLN A 103 -15.63 -6.66 -5.97
C GLN A 103 -15.62 -6.29 -7.46
N ARG A 104 -15.93 -7.24 -8.36
CA ARG A 104 -16.02 -6.95 -9.80
C ARG A 104 -17.04 -5.86 -10.10
N GLU A 105 -18.23 -5.97 -9.49
CA GLU A 105 -19.28 -4.96 -9.65
C GLU A 105 -18.85 -3.59 -9.16
N LEU A 106 -18.19 -3.51 -8.00
CA LEU A 106 -17.65 -2.26 -7.48
C LEU A 106 -16.56 -1.70 -8.40
N PHE A 107 -15.52 -2.47 -8.68
CA PHE A 107 -14.34 -2.03 -9.43
C PHE A 107 -14.68 -1.62 -10.87
N SER A 108 -15.66 -2.26 -11.50
CA SER A 108 -16.12 -1.89 -12.86
C SER A 108 -16.61 -0.44 -12.98
N ARG A 109 -17.02 0.19 -11.87
CA ARG A 109 -17.50 1.58 -11.82
C ARG A 109 -16.37 2.59 -11.62
N HIS A 110 -15.16 2.13 -11.34
CA HIS A 110 -14.01 2.94 -10.93
C HIS A 110 -12.74 2.70 -11.78
N ARG A 111 -12.79 1.77 -12.75
CA ARG A 111 -11.71 1.52 -13.71
C ARG A 111 -11.55 2.64 -14.74
#